data_AF-M2SNK6-F1
#
_entry.id   AF-M2SNK6-F1
#
_cell.length_a   1.000
_cell.length_b   1.000
_cell.length_c   1.000
_cell.angle_alpha   90.00
_cell.angle_beta   90.00
_cell.angle_gamma   90.00
#
_symmetry.space_group_name_H-M   'P 1'
#
loop_
_entity.id
_entity.type
_entity.pdbx_description
1 polymer ?
#
loop_
_entity_poly.entity_id
_entity_poly.type
_entity_poly.pdbx_seq_one_letter_code
_entity_poly.pdbx_strand_id
1 'polypeptide(L)' 'MEFRCKRCEEKKLRYFVETTSGRCASCISVGAKCSLFVSEEEWEKVREEREERELAVAHLKAQLS' A
#
# COMPACT_ATOMS: atom_id res chain seq x y z
N MET A 1 13.73 -1.89 10.18
CA MET A 1 13.15 -1.03 9.14
C MET A 1 12.20 -1.87 8.32
N GLU A 2 10.89 -1.66 8.46
CA GLU A 2 9.87 -2.42 7.72
C GLU A 2 9.69 -1.79 6.34
N PHE A 3 10.29 -2.41 5.32
CA PHE A 3 10.12 -1.98 3.94
C PHE A 3 8.79 -2.54 3.40
N ARG A 4 7.78 -1.68 3.25
CA ARG A 4 6.45 -2.07 2.72
C ARG A 4 6.32 -1.64 1.26
N CYS A 5 5.96 -2.58 0.38
CA CYS A 5 5.67 -2.29 -1.02
C CYS A 5 4.16 -2.07 -1.19
N LYS A 6 3.77 -0.93 -1.79
CA LYS A 6 2.36 -0.57 -2.04
C LYS A 6 1.54 -1.70 -2.68
N ARG A 7 2.06 -2.35 -3.73
CA ARG A 7 1.39 -3.48 -4.41
C ARG A 7 1.22 -4.70 -3.51
N CYS A 8 2.26 -5.02 -2.74
CA CYS A 8 2.23 -6.15 -1.82
C CYS A 8 1.18 -5.86 -0.69
N GLU A 9 0.90 -4.59 -0.36
CA GLU A 9 -0.12 -4.14 0.61
C GLU A 9 -1.54 -4.14 0.10
N GLU A 10 -1.77 -3.56 -1.07
CA GLU A 10 -3.06 -3.62 -1.75
C GLU A 10 -3.56 -5.06 -1.93
N LYS A 11 -2.63 -6.00 -2.16
CA LYS A 11 -2.94 -7.42 -2.37
C LYS A 11 -2.82 -8.29 -1.12
N LYS A 12 -2.51 -7.71 0.05
CA LYS A 12 -2.30 -8.44 1.32
C LYS A 12 -1.34 -9.64 1.18
N LEU A 13 -0.27 -9.48 0.40
CA LEU A 13 0.72 -10.51 0.15
C LEU A 13 1.80 -10.48 1.24
N ARG A 14 2.38 -11.63 1.60
CA ARG A 14 3.55 -11.66 2.48
C ARG A 14 4.75 -11.01 1.79
N TYR A 15 5.46 -10.16 2.51
CA TYR A 15 6.61 -9.42 2.02
C TYR A 15 7.89 -10.10 2.49
N PHE A 16 8.71 -10.54 1.54
CA PHE A 16 10.11 -10.80 1.79
C PHE A 16 10.88 -9.80 0.94
N VAL A 17 11.63 -8.89 1.56
CA VAL A 17 12.36 -7.85 0.84
C VAL A 17 13.78 -8.33 0.60
N GLU A 18 14.17 -8.39 -0.67
CA GLU A 18 15.55 -8.63 -1.04
C GLU A 18 16.30 -7.28 -0.93
N THR A 19 17.27 -7.22 -0.03
CA THR A 19 17.90 -5.97 0.41
C THR A 19 18.83 -5.34 -0.63
N THR A 20 19.36 -6.12 -1.57
CA THR A 20 20.30 -5.62 -2.60
C THR A 20 19.56 -4.88 -3.70
N SER A 21 18.43 -5.40 -4.15
CA SER A 21 17.60 -4.76 -5.20
C SER A 21 16.52 -3.84 -4.62
N GLY A 22 16.23 -3.93 -3.31
CA GLY A 22 15.12 -3.22 -2.69
C GLY A 22 13.79 -3.61 -3.35
N ARG A 23 13.57 -4.91 -3.61
CA ARG A 23 12.33 -5.46 -4.21
C ARG A 23 11.66 -6.49 -3.29
N CYS A 24 10.32 -6.47 -3.19
CA CYS A 24 9.57 -7.58 -2.55
C CYS A 24 9.62 -8.83 -3.46
N ALA A 25 9.75 -10.02 -2.87
CA ALA A 25 9.80 -11.32 -3.56
C ALA A 25 8.62 -11.52 -4.51
N SER A 26 7.44 -10.99 -4.15
CA SER A 26 6.28 -11.00 -5.05
C SER A 26 6.49 -10.14 -6.30
N CYS A 27 7.12 -8.97 -6.20
CA CYS A 27 7.45 -8.14 -7.36
C CYS A 27 8.55 -8.78 -8.22
N ILE A 28 9.53 -9.44 -7.59
CA ILE A 28 10.56 -10.22 -8.29
C ILE A 28 9.90 -11.36 -9.09
N SER A 29 9.01 -12.13 -8.45
CA SER A 29 8.35 -13.29 -9.03
C SER A 29 7.50 -12.97 -10.26
N VAL A 30 6.97 -11.75 -10.37
CA VAL A 30 6.11 -11.33 -11.48
C VAL A 30 6.78 -10.31 -12.39
N GLY A 31 8.08 -10.06 -12.21
CA GLY A 31 8.84 -9.10 -13.00
C GLY A 31 8.32 -7.66 -12.94
N ALA A 32 7.61 -7.29 -11.87
CA ALA A 32 7.03 -5.95 -11.73
C ALA A 32 8.01 -4.99 -11.07
N LYS A 33 7.95 -3.70 -11.48
CA LYS A 33 8.62 -2.63 -10.73
C LYS A 33 8.07 -2.61 -9.30
N CYS A 34 8.98 -2.60 -8.33
CA CYS A 34 8.63 -2.49 -6.92
C CYS A 34 8.75 -1.02 -6.53
N SER A 35 7.63 -0.34 -6.32
CA SER A 35 7.59 0.97 -5.65
C SER A 35 7.78 0.74 -4.15
N LEU A 36 9.01 0.41 -3.75
CA LEU A 36 9.38 0.27 -2.34
C LEU A 36 9.79 1.59 -1.70
N PHE A 37 10.11 2.59 -2.52
CA PHE A 37 10.27 3.97 -2.08
C PHE A 37 9.08 4.76 -2.60
N VAL A 38 8.06 4.86 -1.75
CA VAL A 38 7.07 5.93 -1.84
C VAL A 38 7.63 7.03 -0.93
N SER A 39 7.72 8.27 -1.42
CA SER A 39 8.17 9.37 -0.55
C SER A 39 7.18 9.55 0.61
N GLU A 40 7.60 10.15 1.72
CA GLU A 40 6.68 10.46 2.83
C GLU A 40 5.49 11.28 2.34
N GLU A 41 5.71 12.22 1.41
CA GLU A 41 4.66 13.04 0.80
C GLU A 41 3.66 12.21 -0.01
N GLU A 42 4.14 11.27 -0.85
CA GLU A 42 3.25 10.38 -1.59
C GLU A 42 2.50 9.42 -0.66
N TRP A 43 3.11 9.05 0.47
CA TRP A 43 2.49 8.19 1.47
C TRP A 43 1.39 8.91 2.26
N GLU A 44 1.61 10.18 2.60
CA GLU A 44 0.61 11.02 3.26
C GLU A 44 -0.64 11.18 2.38
N LYS A 45 -0.48 11.45 1.08
CA LYS A 45 -1.60 11.51 0.13
C LYS A 45 -2.40 10.20 0.09
N VAL A 46 -1.73 9.05 0.04
CA VAL A 46 -2.39 7.73 0.05
C VAL A 46 -3.17 7.50 1.34
N ARG A 47 -2.66 7.99 2.48
CA ARG A 47 -3.37 7.91 3.76
C ARG A 47 -4.61 8.79 3.78
N GLU A 48 -4.50 10.05 3.36
CA GLU A 48 -5.62 10.98 3.30
C GLU A 48 -6.75 10.43 2.41
N GLU A 49 -6.43 9.99 1.19
CA GLU A 49 -7.40 9.39 0.27
C GLU A 49 -8.12 8.17 0.89
N ARG A 50 -7.39 7.38 1.70
CA ARG A 50 -7.96 6.22 2.38
C ARG A 50 -8.89 6.64 3.51
N GLU A 51 -8.47 7.59 4.34
CA GLU A 51 -9.28 8.12 5.46
C GLU A 51 -10.58 8.75 4.94
N GLU A 52 -10.52 9.53 3.85
CA GLU A 52 -11.71 10.10 3.19
C GLU A 52 -12.67 9.02 2.68
N ARG A 53 -12.15 7.96 2.05
CA ARG A 53 -12.97 6.84 1.58
C ARG A 53 -13.65 6.11 2.74
N GLU A 54 -12.92 5.87 3.82
CA GLU A 54 -13.47 5.20 5.00
C GLU A 54 -14.56 6.04 5.67
N LEU A 55 -14.35 7.37 5.75
CA LEU A 55 -15.36 8.30 6.25
C LEU A 55 -16.61 8.34 5.36
N ALA A 56 -16.44 8.40 4.04
CA ALA A 56 -17.54 8.36 3.09
C ALA A 56 -18.37 7.05 3.22
N VAL A 57 -17.68 5.92 3.37
CA VAL A 57 -18.33 4.62 3.62
C VAL A 57 -19.10 4.63 4.95
N ALA A 58 -18.54 5.22 6.01
CA ALA A 58 -19.21 5.34 7.30
C ALA A 58 -20.47 6.22 7.22
N HIS A 59 -20.41 7.36 6.53
CA HIS A 59 -21.56 8.23 6.32
C HIS A 59 -22.68 7.53 5.55
N LEU A 60 -22.35 6.83 4.46
CA LEU A 60 -23.34 6.06 3.69
C LEU A 60 -23.99 4.98 4.55
N LYS A 61 -23.22 4.28 5.38
CA LYS A 61 -23.75 3.28 6.31
C LYS A 61 -24.71 3.87 7.33
N ALA A 62 -24.41 5.06 7.87
CA ALA A 62 -25.27 5.74 8.84
C ALA A 62 -26.58 6.27 8.22
N GLN A 63 -26.60 6.60 6.94
CA GLN A 63 -27.82 7.02 6.23
C GLN A 63 -28.72 5.84 5.84
N LEU A 64 -28.17 4.63 5.79
CA LEU A 64 -28.89 3.40 5.46
C LEU A 64 -29.39 2.64 6.70
N SER A 65 -29.08 3.12 7.92
CA SER A 65 -29.55 2.57 9.20
C SER A 65 -30.71 3.35 9.78
#